data_AF-A0A6N7Z1A7-F1
#
_entry.id   AF-A0A6N7Z1A7-F1
#
_cell.length_a   1.000
_cell.length_b   1.000
_cell.length_c   1.000
_cell.angle_alpha   90.00
_cell.angle_beta   90.00
_cell.angle_gamma   90.00
#
_symmetry.space_group_name_H-M   'P 1'
#
loop_
_entity.id
_entity.type
_entity.pdbx_description
1 polymer ?
#
loop_
_entity_poly.entity_id
_entity_poly.type
_entity_poly.pdbx_seq_one_letter_code
_entity_poly.pdbx_strand_id
1 'polypeptide(L)'
;MADTFVPLRLDQAQMTADLERLPSTAAVELGRLLRLVEQHGGIPVSRLRRCDPEGRDGTRLPNCLKVYVPEGENKWGLVAVVVAHPERPFGLRVLAYGIRHPTGTTPSVYQLAHRRLHAAGPAS
;
A
#
# COMPACT_ATOMS: atom_id res chain seq x y z
N MET A 1 9.25 -22.54 -8.28
CA MET A 1 8.06 -21.99 -8.98
C MET A 1 8.30 -20.51 -9.16
N ALA A 2 8.05 -19.95 -10.35
CA ALA A 2 8.17 -18.51 -10.56
C ALA A 2 7.13 -17.77 -9.71
N ASP A 3 7.51 -16.64 -9.12
CA ASP A 3 6.58 -15.83 -8.35
C ASP A 3 5.50 -15.24 -9.28
N THR A 4 4.27 -15.18 -8.79
CA THR A 4 3.17 -14.55 -9.54
C THR A 4 3.17 -13.07 -9.23
N PHE A 5 3.11 -12.22 -10.25
CA PHE A 5 3.09 -10.77 -10.09
C PHE A 5 1.68 -10.21 -10.31
N VAL A 6 1.26 -9.32 -9.43
CA VAL A 6 -0.04 -8.64 -9.49
C VAL A 6 0.16 -7.17 -9.85
N PRO A 7 -0.51 -6.65 -10.90
CA PRO A 7 -0.39 -5.24 -11.26
C PRO A 7 -0.71 -4.32 -10.09
N LEU A 8 0.14 -3.32 -9.85
CA LEU A 8 0.00 -2.34 -8.78
C LEU A 8 -0.13 -0.95 -9.39
N ARG A 9 -1.22 -0.26 -9.10
CA ARG A 9 -1.46 1.12 -9.53
C ARG A 9 -1.42 2.07 -8.35
N LEU A 10 -0.78 3.21 -8.56
CA LEU A 10 -0.66 4.28 -7.57
C LEU A 10 -1.37 5.52 -8.09
N ASP A 11 -2.05 6.22 -7.19
CA ASP A 11 -2.50 7.58 -7.43
C ASP A 11 -1.34 8.53 -7.14
N GLN A 12 -0.86 9.23 -8.17
CA GLN A 12 0.31 10.09 -8.07
C GLN A 12 0.11 11.25 -7.08
N ALA A 13 -1.08 11.84 -7.06
CA ALA A 13 -1.37 12.97 -6.17
C ALA A 13 -1.42 12.51 -4.71
N GLN A 14 -2.05 11.36 -4.44
CA GLN A 14 -2.06 10.77 -3.10
C GLN A 14 -0.65 10.39 -2.64
N MET A 15 0.17 9.86 -3.55
CA MET A 15 1.52 9.44 -3.23
C MET A 15 2.43 10.61 -2.90
N THR A 16 2.36 11.70 -3.69
CA THR A 16 3.06 12.95 -3.38
C THR A 16 2.68 13.46 -2.00
N ALA A 17 1.38 13.55 -1.70
CA ALA A 17 0.89 14.03 -0.42
C ALA A 17 1.34 13.15 0.78
N ASP A 18 1.50 11.84 0.58
CA ASP A 18 2.03 10.95 1.60
C ASP A 18 3.53 11.15 1.82
N LEU A 19 4.30 11.31 0.75
CA LEU A 19 5.74 11.52 0.81
C LEU A 19 6.14 12.85 1.44
N GLU A 20 5.35 13.92 1.25
CA GLU A 20 5.58 15.24 1.86
C GLU A 20 5.66 15.19 3.39
N ARG A 21 5.05 14.17 4.02
CA ARG A 21 5.03 13.99 5.48
C ARG A 21 6.12 13.05 6.00
N LEU A 22 6.99 12.55 5.11
CA LEU A 22 7.94 11.50 5.40
C LEU A 22 9.39 11.97 5.15
N PRO A 23 10.38 11.38 5.82
CA PRO A 23 11.77 11.65 5.49
C PRO A 23 12.09 11.19 4.06
N SER A 24 13.08 11.82 3.42
CA SER A 24 13.52 11.49 2.05
C SER A 24 13.85 10.00 1.83
N THR A 25 14.31 9.31 2.88
CA THR A 25 14.55 7.86 2.85
C THR A 25 13.30 7.05 2.48
N ALA A 26 12.10 7.51 2.84
CA ALA A 26 10.85 6.86 2.45
C ALA A 26 10.62 6.92 0.93
N ALA A 27 10.96 8.05 0.29
CA ALA A 27 10.85 8.21 -1.17
C ALA A 27 11.86 7.32 -1.91
N VAL A 28 13.08 7.20 -1.38
CA VAL A 28 14.12 6.31 -1.94
C VAL A 28 13.65 4.86 -1.95
N GLU A 29 13.12 4.37 -0.84
CA GLU A 29 12.67 2.96 -0.72
C GLU A 29 11.40 2.69 -1.52
N LEU A 30 10.47 3.65 -1.60
CA LEU A 30 9.34 3.55 -2.51
C LEU A 30 9.83 3.48 -3.96
N GLY A 31 10.78 4.32 -4.36
CA GLY A 31 11.36 4.30 -5.71
C GLY A 31 12.00 2.95 -6.07
N ARG A 32 12.66 2.28 -5.11
CA ARG A 32 13.17 0.91 -5.30
C ARG A 32 12.06 -0.09 -5.54
N LEU A 33 10.98 -0.01 -4.75
CA LEU A 33 9.80 -0.85 -4.93
C LEU A 33 9.16 -0.62 -6.32
N LEU A 34 8.99 0.64 -6.73
CA LEU A 34 8.35 0.99 -8.00
C LEU A 34 9.16 0.52 -9.20
N ARG A 35 10.49 0.59 -9.15
CA ARG A 35 11.35 0.00 -10.21
C ARG A 35 11.16 -1.51 -10.32
N LEU A 36 11.02 -2.22 -9.19
CA LEU A 36 10.73 -3.65 -9.20
C LEU A 36 9.34 -3.92 -9.82
N VAL A 37 8.35 -3.10 -9.47
CA VAL A 37 7.00 -3.20 -10.05
C VAL A 37 7.02 -2.97 -11.56
N GLU A 38 7.74 -1.97 -12.02
CA GLU A 38 7.91 -1.67 -13.44
C GLU A 38 8.60 -2.82 -14.19
N GLN A 39 9.69 -3.35 -13.65
CA GLN A 39 10.47 -4.45 -14.24
C GLN A 39 9.66 -5.74 -14.42
N HIS A 40 8.73 -6.02 -13.50
CA HIS A 40 7.96 -7.27 -13.51
C HIS A 40 6.47 -7.10 -13.84
N GLY A 41 6.03 -5.86 -14.11
CA GLY A 41 4.62 -5.53 -14.33
C GLY A 41 3.72 -5.67 -13.10
N GLY A 42 4.29 -5.72 -11.89
CA GLY A 42 3.51 -5.92 -10.67
C GLY A 42 4.33 -6.16 -9.40
N ILE A 43 3.63 -6.34 -8.27
CA ILE A 43 4.20 -6.79 -7.00
C ILE A 43 4.11 -8.32 -6.91
N PRO A 44 5.16 -9.03 -6.47
CA PRO A 44 5.09 -10.47 -6.25
C PRO A 44 4.07 -10.82 -5.15
N VAL A 45 3.29 -11.90 -5.36
CA VAL A 45 2.28 -12.37 -4.39
C VAL A 45 2.93 -12.74 -3.06
N SER A 46 4.16 -13.24 -3.07
CA SER A 46 4.92 -13.57 -1.85
C SER A 46 5.11 -12.38 -0.89
N ARG A 47 5.12 -11.14 -1.42
CA ARG A 47 5.24 -9.90 -0.65
C ARG A 47 3.90 -9.34 -0.15
N LEU A 48 2.78 -9.91 -0.60
CA LEU A 48 1.46 -9.49 -0.17
C LEU A 48 1.11 -10.13 1.18
N ARG A 49 0.68 -9.30 2.13
CA ARG A 49 0.14 -9.73 3.41
C ARG A 49 -1.28 -9.20 3.55
N ARG A 50 -2.18 -9.95 4.18
CA ARG A 50 -3.52 -9.42 4.52
C ARG A 50 -3.39 -8.35 5.60
N CYS A 51 -4.13 -7.26 5.46
CA CYS A 51 -4.41 -6.38 6.60
C CYS A 51 -5.31 -7.11 7.59
N ASP A 52 -5.23 -6.72 8.85
CA ASP A 52 -6.24 -7.14 9.82
C ASP A 52 -7.55 -6.43 9.43
N PRO A 53 -8.69 -7.15 9.37
CA PRO A 53 -9.97 -6.53 9.00
C PRO A 53 -10.34 -5.37 9.93
N GLU A 54 -9.99 -5.51 11.20
CA GLU A 54 -10.11 -4.50 12.25
C GLU A 54 -8.77 -4.37 12.98
N GLY A 55 -8.17 -3.18 12.92
CA GLY A 55 -6.92 -2.84 13.59
C GLY A 55 -7.14 -2.38 15.02
N ARG A 56 -6.10 -2.53 15.85
CA ARG A 56 -6.12 -2.09 17.27
C ARG A 56 -6.34 -0.59 17.47
N ASP A 57 -6.11 0.18 16.41
CA ASP A 57 -6.29 1.63 16.33
C ASP A 57 -7.68 2.04 15.81
N GLY A 58 -8.63 1.10 15.75
CA GLY A 58 -9.99 1.33 15.24
C GLY A 58 -10.08 1.36 13.71
N THR A 59 -8.98 1.05 13.00
CA THR A 59 -9.00 1.02 11.54
C THR A 59 -9.77 -0.18 11.02
N ARG A 60 -10.65 0.03 10.04
CA ARG A 60 -11.37 -1.03 9.32
C ARG A 60 -10.82 -1.13 7.91
N LEU A 61 -10.12 -2.22 7.61
CA LEU A 61 -9.41 -2.47 6.35
C LEU A 61 -9.75 -3.85 5.76
N PRO A 62 -11.05 -4.19 5.60
CA PRO A 62 -11.44 -5.47 5.02
C PRO A 62 -10.89 -5.59 3.60
N ASN A 63 -10.45 -6.79 3.24
CA ASN A 63 -9.93 -7.12 1.90
C ASN A 63 -8.75 -6.23 1.42
N CYS A 64 -8.09 -5.52 2.34
CA CYS A 64 -6.87 -4.78 2.04
C CYS A 64 -5.64 -5.67 2.18
N LEU A 65 -4.65 -5.40 1.35
CA LEU A 65 -3.34 -6.01 1.39
C LEU A 65 -2.30 -4.97 1.81
N LYS A 66 -1.25 -5.43 2.49
CA LYS A 66 -0.09 -4.64 2.91
C LYS A 66 1.20 -5.22 2.34
N VAL A 67 2.10 -4.34 1.95
CA VAL A 67 3.47 -4.62 1.51
C VAL A 67 4.43 -3.90 2.44
N TYR A 68 5.49 -4.57 2.86
CA TYR A 68 6.57 -3.96 3.66
C TYR A 68 7.59 -3.31 2.75
N VAL A 69 8.00 -2.09 3.12
CA VAL A 69 8.92 -1.27 2.37
C VAL A 69 10.02 -0.76 3.33
N PRO A 70 11.30 -1.09 3.08
CA PRO A 70 11.75 -2.19 2.22
C PRO A 70 11.28 -3.56 2.75
N GLU A 71 11.49 -4.61 1.97
CA GLU A 71 11.14 -5.98 2.39
C GLU A 71 11.94 -6.40 3.62
N GLY A 72 11.32 -7.14 4.53
CA GLY A 72 11.95 -7.57 5.77
C GLY A 72 12.02 -6.50 6.86
N GLU A 73 11.78 -5.22 6.52
CA GLU A 73 11.79 -4.13 7.50
C GLU A 73 10.39 -3.76 8.01
N ASN A 74 10.30 -3.51 9.30
CA ASN A 74 9.08 -3.07 9.97
C ASN A 74 8.99 -1.54 10.06
N LYS A 75 9.23 -0.84 8.95
CA LYS A 75 9.33 0.63 8.95
C LYS A 75 8.22 1.29 8.15
N TRP A 76 8.29 1.21 6.82
CA TRP A 76 7.25 1.75 5.94
C TRP A 76 6.35 0.62 5.43
N GLY A 77 5.13 1.01 5.09
CA GLY A 77 4.14 0.11 4.55
C GLY A 77 3.43 0.76 3.38
N LEU A 78 2.98 -0.08 2.46
CA LEU A 78 2.07 0.30 1.41
C LEU A 78 0.80 -0.53 1.58
N VAL A 79 -0.36 0.12 1.64
CA VAL A 79 -1.66 -0.54 1.77
C VAL A 79 -2.41 -0.37 0.46
N ALA A 80 -2.97 -1.46 -0.04
CA ALA A 80 -3.71 -1.49 -1.30
C ALA A 80 -5.01 -2.29 -1.15
N VAL A 81 -5.96 -2.00 -2.03
CA VAL A 81 -7.20 -2.77 -2.18
C VAL A 81 -7.21 -3.50 -3.51
N VAL A 82 -7.83 -4.67 -3.55
CA VAL A 82 -8.06 -5.42 -4.78
C VAL A 82 -9.08 -4.67 -5.64
N VAL A 83 -8.77 -4.51 -6.93
CA VAL A 83 -9.63 -3.86 -7.92
C VAL A 83 -9.71 -4.71 -9.20
N ALA A 84 -10.75 -4.51 -10.00
CA ALA A 84 -10.81 -5.08 -11.34
C ALA A 84 -9.64 -4.57 -12.20
N HIS A 85 -9.14 -5.41 -13.09
CA HIS A 85 -8.10 -5.05 -14.05
C HIS A 85 -8.56 -5.41 -15.47
N PRO A 86 -8.31 -4.56 -16.48
CA PRO A 86 -8.82 -4.79 -17.83
C PRO A 86 -8.28 -6.06 -18.49
N GLU A 87 -7.04 -6.44 -18.17
CA GLU A 87 -6.31 -7.53 -18.86
C GLU A 87 -5.91 -8.69 -17.92
N ARG A 88 -6.24 -8.58 -16.63
CA ARG A 88 -5.82 -9.56 -15.60
C ARG A 88 -7.01 -9.85 -14.70
N PRO A 89 -7.07 -11.03 -14.04
CA PRO A 89 -8.19 -11.35 -13.15
C PRO A 89 -8.47 -10.29 -12.08
N PHE A 90 -7.41 -9.62 -11.59
CA PHE A 90 -7.49 -8.49 -10.68
C PHE A 90 -6.17 -7.70 -10.70
N GLY A 91 -6.22 -6.51 -10.10
CA GLY A 91 -5.05 -5.69 -9.79
C GLY A 91 -5.16 -5.10 -8.40
N LEU A 92 -4.18 -4.28 -8.03
CA LEU A 92 -4.13 -3.59 -6.75
C LEU A 92 -4.12 -2.08 -6.97
N ARG A 93 -4.97 -1.36 -6.23
CA ARG A 93 -4.95 0.09 -6.13
C ARG A 93 -4.39 0.48 -4.78
N VAL A 94 -3.30 1.23 -4.77
CA VAL A 94 -2.68 1.74 -3.54
C VAL A 94 -3.61 2.76 -2.91
N LEU A 95 -3.86 2.58 -1.62
CA LEU A 95 -4.60 3.50 -0.77
C LEU A 95 -3.66 4.43 -0.01
N ALA A 96 -2.54 3.94 0.49
CA ALA A 96 -1.62 4.76 1.27
C ALA A 96 -0.20 4.20 1.28
N TYR A 97 0.77 5.09 1.44
CA TYR A 97 2.16 4.79 1.79
C TYR A 97 2.56 5.57 3.04
N GLY A 98 3.31 4.94 3.96
CA GLY A 98 3.78 5.65 5.14
C GLY A 98 4.28 4.77 6.26
N ILE A 99 4.43 5.37 7.44
CA ILE A 99 4.94 4.70 8.65
C ILE A 99 3.90 3.70 9.16
N ARG A 100 4.33 2.49 9.48
CA ARG A 100 3.42 1.44 9.99
C ARG A 100 3.00 1.65 11.43
N HIS A 101 3.95 2.02 12.28
CA HIS A 101 3.76 2.19 13.72
C HIS A 101 4.44 3.50 14.16
N PRO A 102 3.85 4.66 13.85
CA PRO A 102 4.39 5.95 14.25
C PRO A 102 4.24 6.17 15.76
N THR A 103 5.05 7.09 16.30
CA THR A 103 4.88 7.64 17.64
C THR A 103 4.28 9.04 17.57
N GLY A 104 3.58 9.48 18.62
CA GLY A 104 2.98 10.81 18.67
C GLY A 104 1.71 10.95 17.82
N THR A 105 1.56 12.09 17.15
CA THR A 105 0.34 12.48 16.41
C THR A 105 0.38 12.16 14.92
N THR A 106 1.50 11.63 14.41
CA THR A 106 1.63 11.25 13.00
C THR A 106 0.69 10.07 12.71
N PRO A 107 -0.16 10.15 11.68
CA PRO A 107 -1.06 9.06 11.35
C PRO A 107 -0.30 7.85 10.82
N SER A 108 -0.73 6.64 11.18
CA SER A 108 -0.22 5.40 10.61
C SER A 108 -0.66 5.25 9.15
N VAL A 109 0.06 4.42 8.39
CA VAL A 109 -0.36 4.02 7.04
C VAL A 109 -1.75 3.37 7.05
N TYR A 110 -2.10 2.67 8.12
CA TYR A 110 -3.41 2.03 8.28
C TYR A 110 -4.52 3.06 8.46
N GLN A 111 -4.28 4.12 9.23
CA GLN A 111 -5.21 5.24 9.40
C GLN A 111 -5.37 6.05 8.10
N LEU A 112 -4.30 6.26 7.34
CA LEU A 112 -4.37 6.88 6.01
C LEU A 112 -5.20 6.04 5.04
N ALA A 113 -4.92 4.73 4.98
CA ALA A 113 -5.63 3.80 4.12
C ALA A 113 -7.11 3.70 4.51
N HIS A 114 -7.41 3.63 5.82
CA HIS A 114 -8.77 3.58 6.34
C HIS A 114 -9.56 4.81 5.89
N ARG A 115 -9.04 6.03 6.13
CA ARG A 115 -9.71 7.26 5.71
C ARG A 115 -10.01 7.27 4.22
N ARG A 116 -9.05 6.86 3.38
CA ARG A 116 -9.22 6.85 1.91
C ARG A 116 -10.14 5.74 1.41
N LEU A 117 -10.15 4.59 2.08
CA LEU A 117 -11.07 3.49 1.78
C LEU A 117 -12.52 3.92 2.01
N HIS A 118 -12.80 4.60 3.12
CA HIS A 118 -14.15 5.00 3.51
C HIS A 118 -14.59 6.35 2.93
N ALA A 119 -13.66 7.20 2.49
CA ALA A 119 -13.97 8.42 1.75
C ALA A 119 -14.41 8.16 0.30
N ALA A 120 -14.02 7.02 -0.29
CA ALA A 120 -14.31 6.70 -1.69
C ALA A 120 -15.77 6.26 -1.95
N GLY A 121 -16.63 6.20 -0.93
CA GLY A 121 -17.94 5.54 -1.02
C GLY A 121 -17.79 4.01 -1.23
N PRO A 122 -18.87 3.22 -1.10
CA PRO A 122 -18.81 1.81 -1.51
C PRO A 122 -18.47 1.75 -3.00
N ALA A 123 -17.51 0.90 -3.36
CA ALA A 123 -17.24 0.59 -4.76
C ALA A 123 -18.51 -0.06 -5.35
N SER A 124 -19.21 0.68 -6.19
CA SER A 124 -20.34 0.20 -7.01
C SER A 124 -19.88 -0.83 -8.03
#